data_AF-A0A7S4MFS2-F1
#
_entry.id   AF-A0A7S4MFS2-F1
#
_cell.length_a   1.000
_cell.length_b   1.000
_cell.length_c   1.000
_cell.angle_alpha   90.00
_cell.angle_beta   90.00
_cell.angle_gamma   90.00
#
_symmetry.space_group_name_H-M   'P 1'
#
loop_
_entity.id
_entity.type
_entity.pdbx_description
1 polymer ?
#
loop_
_entity_poly.entity_id
_entity_poly.type
_entity_poly.pdbx_seq_one_letter_code
_entity_poly.pdbx_strand_id
1 'polypeptide(L)'
;LEQAIVVSSDPVQSNDVRQQAAMYINSFLSQKDGWKRCLERVFVTQNVVATVFYFETLRNLTLHSYDELTADEKAFLRTILLKWLKEYTTTNPHIDPAAVKGK
;
A
#
# COMPACT_ATOMS: atom_id res chain seq x y z
N LEU A 1 2.35 -13.03 -0.90
CA LEU A 1 2.73 -11.61 -0.68
C LEU A 1 2.65 -11.22 0.79
N GLU A 2 1.47 -11.21 1.41
CA GLU A 2 1.30 -10.81 2.83
C GLU A 2 2.22 -11.56 3.79
N GLN A 3 2.30 -12.89 3.67
CA GLN A 3 3.25 -13.69 4.44
C GLN A 3 4.71 -13.29 4.20
N ALA A 4 5.09 -12.95 2.97
CA ALA A 4 6.45 -12.52 2.67
C ALA A 4 6.76 -11.18 3.34
N ILE A 5 5.81 -10.25 3.38
CA ILE A 5 5.95 -8.95 4.06
C ILE A 5 6.16 -9.13 5.57
N VAL A 6 5.39 -10.04 6.17
CA VAL A 6 5.52 -10.36 7.60
C VAL A 6 6.89 -10.99 7.86
N VAL A 7 7.24 -12.01 7.08
CA VAL A 7 8.51 -12.75 7.23
C VAL A 7 9.71 -11.83 7.00
N SER A 8 9.69 -10.93 6.01
CA SER A 8 10.80 -10.01 5.75
C SER A 8 11.07 -9.06 6.92
N SER A 9 10.07 -8.83 7.76
CA SER A 9 10.10 -7.86 8.86
C SER A 9 10.19 -8.53 10.24
N ASP A 10 10.16 -9.86 10.31
CA ASP A 10 10.17 -10.63 11.56
C ASP A 10 11.61 -10.86 12.04
N PRO A 11 12.02 -10.33 13.22
CA PRO A 11 13.38 -10.47 13.73
C PRO A 11 13.74 -11.90 14.16
N VAL A 12 12.75 -12.79 14.32
CA VAL A 12 12.97 -14.20 14.72
C VAL A 12 13.38 -15.06 13.52
N GLN A 13 13.08 -14.62 12.29
CA GLN A 13 13.44 -15.35 11.08
C GLN A 13 14.93 -15.24 10.77
N SER A 14 15.48 -16.29 10.17
CA SER A 14 16.87 -16.29 9.70
C SER A 14 17.10 -15.22 8.63
N ASN A 15 18.33 -14.71 8.54
CA ASN A 15 18.70 -13.71 7.53
C ASN A 15 18.38 -14.18 6.11
N ASP A 16 18.66 -15.45 5.80
CA ASP A 16 18.41 -16.03 4.49
C ASP A 16 16.92 -16.02 4.14
N VAL A 17 16.06 -16.40 5.08
CA VAL A 17 14.60 -16.42 4.89
C VAL A 17 14.06 -14.99 4.71
N ARG A 18 14.54 -14.03 5.50
CA ARG A 18 14.17 -12.62 5.35
C ARG A 18 14.60 -12.06 4.00
N GLN A 19 15.81 -12.39 3.56
CA GLN A 19 16.34 -11.97 2.27
C GLN A 19 15.53 -12.56 1.11
N GLN A 20 15.19 -13.85 1.16
CA GLN A 20 14.33 -14.48 0.15
C GLN A 20 12.94 -13.82 0.09
N ALA A 21 12.36 -13.51 1.25
CA ALA A 21 11.09 -12.79 1.32
C ALA A 21 11.19 -11.39 0.71
N ALA A 22 12.26 -10.64 1.01
CA ALA A 22 12.52 -9.32 0.42
C ALA A 22 12.71 -9.39 -1.11
N MET A 23 13.43 -10.39 -1.61
CA MET A 23 13.60 -10.61 -3.06
C MET A 23 12.26 -10.89 -3.75
N TYR A 24 11.42 -11.73 -3.15
CA TYR A 24 10.07 -11.99 -3.66
C TYR A 24 9.22 -10.71 -3.69
N ILE A 25 9.27 -9.89 -2.63
CA ILE A 25 8.56 -8.61 -2.57
C ILE A 25 9.06 -7.66 -3.67
N ASN A 26 10.37 -7.52 -3.85
CA ASN A 26 10.93 -6.65 -4.88
C ASN A 26 10.54 -7.11 -6.29
N SER A 27 10.57 -8.41 -6.56
CA SER A 27 10.10 -8.99 -7.83
C SER A 27 8.61 -8.74 -8.06
N PHE A 28 7.80 -8.73 -7.00
CA PHE A 28 6.39 -8.38 -7.09
C PHE A 28 6.19 -6.88 -7.40
N LEU A 29 6.94 -6.00 -6.73
CA LEU A 29 6.84 -4.55 -6.93
C LEU A 29 7.34 -4.11 -8.32
N SER A 30 8.28 -4.83 -8.92
CA SER A 30 8.74 -4.55 -10.29
C SER A 30 7.71 -4.91 -11.37
N GLN A 31 6.60 -5.57 -11.02
CA GLN A 31 5.52 -5.85 -11.96
C GLN A 31 4.76 -4.55 -12.28
N LYS A 32 4.39 -4.36 -13.55
CA LYS A 32 3.65 -3.16 -14.02
C LYS A 32 2.41 -2.84 -13.16
N ASP A 33 1.71 -3.87 -12.70
CA ASP A 33 0.49 -3.75 -11.90
C ASP A 33 0.69 -4.09 -10.40
N GLY A 34 1.94 -4.20 -9.92
CA GLY A 34 2.24 -4.54 -8.53
C GLY A 34 1.60 -3.55 -7.55
N TRP A 35 1.65 -2.26 -7.86
CA TRP A 35 1.04 -1.21 -7.04
C TRP A 35 -0.49 -1.26 -7.02
N LYS A 36 -1.15 -1.66 -8.12
CA LYS A 36 -2.61 -1.81 -8.18
C LYS A 36 -3.08 -2.90 -7.23
N ARG A 37 -2.35 -4.02 -7.18
CA ARG A 37 -2.60 -5.10 -6.24
C ARG A 37 -2.34 -4.67 -4.79
N CYS A 38 -1.35 -3.82 -4.52
CA CYS A 38 -1.17 -3.21 -3.20
C CYS A 38 -2.38 -2.33 -2.82
N LEU A 39 -2.88 -1.52 -3.76
CA LEU A 39 -4.04 -0.65 -3.58
C LEU A 39 -5.34 -1.42 -3.28
N GLU A 40 -5.54 -2.58 -3.91
CA GLU A 40 -6.68 -3.45 -3.61
C GLU A 40 -6.56 -4.13 -2.25
N ARG A 41 -5.33 -4.45 -1.83
CA ARG A 41 -5.08 -5.20 -0.58
C ARG A 41 -5.05 -4.35 0.66
N VAL A 42 -4.59 -3.10 0.57
CA VAL A 42 -4.41 -2.19 1.72
C VAL A 42 -5.68 -1.99 2.55
N PHE A 43 -6.86 -2.13 1.94
CA PHE A 43 -8.15 -1.95 2.60
C PHE A 43 -8.83 -3.24 3.05
N VAL A 44 -8.23 -4.40 2.75
CA VAL A 44 -8.80 -5.72 3.04
C VAL A 44 -7.93 -6.52 4.02
N THR A 45 -6.62 -6.25 4.04
CA THR A 45 -5.72 -6.91 5.00
C THR A 45 -6.06 -6.48 6.44
N GLN A 46 -6.00 -7.44 7.36
CA GLN A 46 -6.09 -7.20 8.80
C GLN A 46 -4.71 -7.16 9.46
N ASN A 47 -3.66 -7.51 8.72
CA ASN A 47 -2.29 -7.50 9.23
C ASN A 47 -1.72 -6.09 9.17
N VAL A 48 -1.40 -5.53 10.34
CA VAL A 48 -0.89 -4.16 10.45
C VAL A 48 0.42 -3.97 9.68
N VAL A 49 1.34 -4.93 9.74
CA VAL A 49 2.65 -4.86 9.05
C VAL A 49 2.44 -4.82 7.53
N ALA A 50 1.55 -5.67 7.02
CA ALA A 50 1.19 -5.67 5.60
C ALA A 50 0.48 -4.37 5.18
N THR A 51 -0.42 -3.86 6.03
CA THR A 51 -1.14 -2.59 5.81
C THR A 51 -0.16 -1.43 5.64
N VAL A 52 0.80 -1.29 6.57
CA VAL A 52 1.83 -0.25 6.52
C VAL A 52 2.67 -0.39 5.25
N PHE A 53 3.08 -1.61 4.90
CA PHE A 53 3.82 -1.87 3.68
C PHE A 53 3.06 -1.43 2.41
N TYR A 54 1.76 -1.75 2.33
CA TYR A 54 0.95 -1.35 1.18
C TYR A 54 0.80 0.17 1.09
N PHE A 55 0.57 0.86 2.22
CA PHE A 55 0.55 2.32 2.23
C PHE A 55 1.89 2.94 1.83
N GLU A 56 3.02 2.41 2.30
CA GLU A 56 4.34 2.92 1.92
C GLU A 56 4.60 2.71 0.42
N THR A 57 4.13 1.59 -0.15
CA THR A 57 4.20 1.35 -1.59
C THR A 57 3.43 2.43 -2.37
N LEU A 58 2.21 2.76 -1.93
CA LEU A 58 1.38 3.79 -2.57
C LEU A 58 1.96 5.20 -2.38
N ARG A 59 2.54 5.47 -1.22
CA ARG A 59 3.26 6.72 -0.94
C ARG A 59 4.46 6.86 -1.87
N ASN A 60 5.26 5.82 -2.03
CA ASN A 60 6.40 5.81 -2.94
C ASN A 60 5.95 6.05 -4.40
N LEU A 61 4.91 5.34 -4.85
CA LEU A 61 4.31 5.56 -6.18
C LEU A 61 3.89 7.02 -6.38
N THR A 62 3.19 7.61 -5.40
CA THR A 62 2.68 8.99 -5.51
C THR A 62 3.77 10.05 -5.44
N LEU A 63 4.89 9.79 -4.75
CA LEU A 63 6.00 10.73 -4.63
C LEU A 63 7.01 10.66 -5.77
N HIS A 64 7.23 9.47 -6.34
CA HIS A 64 8.37 9.24 -7.24
C HIS A 64 7.98 8.80 -8.65
N SER A 65 6.83 8.13 -8.82
CA SER A 65 6.42 7.55 -10.12
C SER A 65 5.02 7.97 -10.55
N TYR A 66 4.42 8.97 -9.91
CA TYR A 66 3.07 9.41 -10.25
C TYR A 66 2.98 9.95 -11.67
N ASP A 67 3.99 10.69 -12.11
CA ASP A 67 4.02 11.29 -13.44
C ASP A 67 4.13 10.25 -14.56
N GLU A 68 4.70 9.08 -14.26
CA GLU A 68 4.84 7.94 -15.18
C GLU A 68 3.52 7.19 -15.40
N LEU A 69 2.52 7.41 -14.53
CA LEU A 69 1.20 6.79 -14.68
C LEU A 69 0.42 7.40 -15.85
N THR A 70 -0.28 6.54 -16.56
CA THR A 70 -1.26 6.95 -17.57
C THR A 70 -2.43 7.72 -16.93
N ALA A 71 -3.17 8.50 -17.72
CA ALA A 71 -4.34 9.23 -17.23
C ALA A 71 -5.38 8.29 -16.59
N ASP A 72 -5.60 7.11 -17.18
CA ASP A 72 -6.51 6.10 -16.67
C ASP A 72 -6.03 5.53 -15.32
N GLU A 73 -4.73 5.30 -15.16
CA GLU A 73 -4.15 4.82 -13.91
C GLU A 73 -4.21 5.87 -12.79
N LYS A 74 -3.98 7.14 -13.13
CA LYS A 74 -4.17 8.27 -12.19
C LYS A 74 -5.62 8.36 -11.75
N ALA A 75 -6.58 8.23 -12.68
CA ALA A 75 -8.00 8.24 -12.38
C ALA A 75 -8.41 7.04 -11.50
N PHE A 76 -7.88 5.86 -11.80
CA PHE A 76 -8.10 4.64 -11.02
C PHE A 76 -7.59 4.79 -9.58
N LEU A 77 -6.34 5.23 -9.40
CA LEU A 77 -5.74 5.47 -8.09
C LEU A 77 -6.57 6.46 -7.27
N ARG A 78 -6.94 7.60 -7.86
CA ARG A 78 -7.78 8.62 -7.20
C ARG A 78 -9.13 8.05 -6.79
N THR A 79 -9.77 7.28 -7.67
CA THR A 79 -11.10 6.71 -7.42
C THR A 79 -11.09 5.79 -6.21
N ILE A 80 -10.11 4.89 -6.14
CA ILE A 80 -10.04 3.94 -5.03
C ILE A 80 -9.66 4.65 -3.71
N LEU A 81 -8.70 5.58 -3.73
CA LEU A 81 -8.35 6.34 -2.52
C LEU A 81 -9.54 7.16 -1.99
N LEU A 82 -10.32 7.79 -2.87
CA LEU A 82 -11.52 8.51 -2.48
C LEU A 82 -12.61 7.58 -1.92
N LYS A 83 -12.78 6.40 -2.53
CA LYS A 83 -13.70 5.39 -2.01
C LYS A 83 -13.32 4.99 -0.60
N TRP A 84 -12.05 4.69 -0.36
CA TRP A 84 -11.57 4.35 0.96
C TRP A 84 -11.76 5.49 1.97
N LEU A 85 -11.40 6.73 1.61
CA LEU A 85 -11.58 7.87 2.50
C LEU A 85 -13.05 8.02 2.94
N LYS A 86 -14.01 7.80 2.03
CA LYS A 86 -15.43 7.83 2.36
C LYS A 86 -15.82 6.71 3.33
N GLU A 87 -15.39 5.48 3.08
CA GLU A 87 -15.67 4.33 3.94
C GLU A 87 -15.03 4.49 5.33
N TYR A 88 -13.78 4.98 5.37
CA TYR A 88 -13.01 5.18 6.58
C TYR A 88 -13.58 6.31 7.44
N THR A 89 -13.96 7.46 6.85
CA THR A 89 -14.59 8.57 7.59
C THR A 89 -15.99 8.23 8.10
N THR A 90 -16.74 7.38 7.39
CA THR A 90 -18.05 6.90 7.84
C THR A 90 -17.92 5.97 9.07
N THR A 91 -16.87 5.15 9.09
CA THR A 91 -16.61 4.20 10.19
C THR A 91 -15.85 4.80 11.36
N ASN A 92 -15.12 5.90 11.16
CA ASN A 92 -14.32 6.61 12.16
C ASN A 92 -14.67 8.11 12.21
N PRO A 93 -15.86 8.48 12.71
CA PRO A 93 -16.38 9.84 12.63
C PRO A 93 -15.62 10.89 13.48
N HIS A 94 -14.69 10.45 14.33
CA HIS A 94 -13.88 11.33 15.18
C HIS A 94 -12.63 11.88 14.49
N ILE A 95 -12.34 11.45 13.26
CA ILE A 95 -11.22 11.99 12.50
C ILE A 95 -11.63 13.34 11.92
N ASP A 96 -10.98 14.40 12.38
CA ASP A 96 -11.25 15.77 11.95
C ASP A 96 -11.13 15.87 10.43
N PRO A 97 -12.20 16.24 9.71
CA PRO A 97 -12.16 16.49 8.27
C PRO A 97 -11.10 17.52 7.86
N ALA A 98 -10.70 18.41 8.77
CA ALA A 98 -9.62 19.37 8.55
C ALA A 98 -8.24 18.72 8.43
N ALA A 99 -7.99 17.60 9.13
CA ALA A 99 -6.73 16.86 9.03
C ALA A 99 -6.58 16.13 7.68
N VAL A 100 -7.69 15.77 7.05
CA VAL A 100 -7.73 15.06 5.77
C VAL A 100 -7.66 16.03 4.58
N LYS A 101 -8.15 17.26 4.72
CA LYS A 101 -8.23 18.21 3.59
C LYS A 101 -6.88 18.81 3.18
N GLY A 102 -5.86 18.78 4.04
CA GLY A 102 -4.64 19.55 3.80
C GLY A 102 -4.95 21.06 3.75
N LYS A 103 -3.98 21.90 4.10
CA LYS A 103 -4.15 23.35 3.94
C LYS A 103 -4.02 23.75 2.48
#